data_AF-A0A641AN91-F1
#
_entry.id   AF-A0A641AN91-F1
#
_cell.length_a   1.000
_cell.length_b   1.000
_cell.length_c   1.000
_cell.angle_alpha   90.00
_cell.angle_beta   90.00
_cell.angle_gamma   90.00
#
_symmetry.space_group_name_H-M   'P 1'
#
loop_
_entity.id
_entity.type
_entity.pdbx_description
1 polymer ?
#
loop_
_entity_poly.entity_id
_entity_poly.type
_entity_poly.pdbx_seq_one_letter_code
_entity_poly.pdbx_strand_id
1 'polypeptide(L)'
;MTAGNYRGKHYTDWVDKVKELKRDDRLDEALTLLNGLVKAVESEAKSTGHGVPPFYYEQIAIIYRKRGDLAGELAILQRYDSQPAAPGSGAPKMAARLRKVNEMVAAAKEADAPPACPGCGVVLPEKPAKSATCPECGVGIVVRKRAGQAQLFTLEQAAELKVSDAAARERNKVLLLAGRIGFDEAAFDAQADELTARFGTPALLGDVYWALSNRRVIELSKDNDTFGLSSVYYEQAQFLHAEGRDWVQAATLRVQSTLASLSRYPELVFMRCPCPPCQTLPARTYTHDEVEASMPVPHLDCQKPPCVCVPSPKRDADGGLTITYEIDLDAISARAAKKPSLFKRIFG
;
A
#
# COMPACT_ATOMS: atom_id res chain seq x y z
N MET A 1 -5.03 -22.82 30.36
CA MET A 1 -5.50 -22.34 29.04
C MET A 1 -4.50 -22.84 28.02
N THR A 2 -4.94 -23.47 26.94
CA THR A 2 -4.06 -23.84 25.83
C THR A 2 -3.53 -22.55 25.19
N ALA A 3 -2.25 -22.51 24.84
CA ALA A 3 -1.67 -21.38 24.12
C ALA A 3 -2.45 -21.14 22.81
N GLY A 4 -2.67 -19.88 22.44
CA GLY A 4 -3.46 -19.51 21.26
C GLY A 4 -4.99 -19.52 21.46
N ASN A 5 -5.50 -20.02 22.59
CA ASN A 5 -6.95 -20.08 22.83
C ASN A 5 -7.46 -18.96 23.75
N TYR A 6 -8.57 -18.34 23.35
CA TYR A 6 -9.34 -17.40 24.15
C TYR A 6 -10.80 -17.86 24.24
N ARG A 7 -11.30 -18.01 25.47
CA ARG A 7 -12.68 -18.49 25.77
C ARG A 7 -13.05 -19.79 25.02
N GLY A 8 -12.12 -20.74 24.96
CA GLY A 8 -12.35 -22.06 24.38
C GLY A 8 -12.25 -22.14 22.85
N LYS A 9 -11.89 -21.05 22.16
CA LYS A 9 -11.67 -21.02 20.70
C LYS A 9 -10.29 -20.46 20.36
N HIS A 10 -9.75 -20.82 19.20
CA HIS A 10 -8.49 -20.27 18.71
C HIS A 10 -8.66 -18.78 18.37
N TYR A 11 -7.63 -17.96 18.53
CA TYR A 11 -7.78 -16.50 18.31
C TYR A 11 -8.22 -16.14 16.89
N THR A 12 -7.89 -16.96 15.89
CA THR A 12 -8.29 -16.77 14.48
C THR A 12 -9.80 -16.81 14.29
N ASP A 13 -10.51 -17.58 15.13
CA ASP A 13 -11.97 -17.77 15.03
C ASP A 13 -12.76 -16.52 15.46
N TRP A 14 -12.08 -15.56 16.09
CA TRP A 14 -12.70 -14.34 16.60
C TRP A 14 -12.64 -13.16 15.62
N VAL A 15 -11.96 -13.29 14.47
CA VAL A 15 -11.74 -12.19 13.52
C VAL A 15 -13.07 -11.59 13.05
N ASP A 16 -14.04 -12.41 12.68
CA ASP A 16 -15.32 -11.91 12.18
C ASP A 16 -16.17 -11.30 13.30
N LYS A 17 -16.06 -11.82 14.53
CA LYS A 17 -16.73 -11.22 15.68
C LYS A 17 -16.18 -9.83 16.03
N VAL A 18 -14.86 -9.64 15.92
CA VAL A 18 -14.24 -8.32 16.07
C VAL A 18 -14.77 -7.35 15.01
N LYS A 19 -14.86 -7.79 13.75
CA LYS A 19 -15.40 -6.96 12.66
C LYS A 19 -16.86 -6.58 12.91
N GLU A 20 -17.68 -7.53 13.37
CA GLU A 20 -19.09 -7.32 13.73
C GLU A 20 -19.23 -6.26 14.85
N LEU A 21 -18.55 -6.44 15.98
CA LEU A 21 -18.61 -5.50 17.11
C LEU A 21 -18.17 -4.09 16.71
N LYS A 22 -17.16 -3.96 15.84
CA LYS A 22 -16.71 -2.67 15.33
C LYS A 22 -17.68 -2.03 14.34
N ARG A 23 -18.44 -2.83 13.59
CA ARG A 23 -19.46 -2.34 12.66
C ARG A 23 -20.67 -1.80 13.42
N ASP A 24 -21.03 -2.46 14.52
CA ASP A 24 -22.15 -2.10 15.39
C ASP A 24 -21.79 -0.99 16.42
N ASP A 25 -20.63 -0.37 16.28
CA ASP A 25 -20.07 0.64 17.19
C ASP A 25 -19.97 0.20 18.67
N ARG A 26 -19.97 -1.11 18.93
CA ARG A 26 -19.79 -1.73 20.26
C ARG A 26 -18.31 -1.79 20.63
N LEU A 27 -17.67 -0.62 20.67
CA LEU A 27 -16.22 -0.50 20.76
C LEU A 27 -15.65 -1.01 22.10
N ASP A 28 -16.39 -0.90 23.21
CA ASP A 28 -15.92 -1.37 24.53
C ASP A 28 -15.83 -2.89 24.60
N GLU A 29 -16.83 -3.55 24.03
CA GLU A 29 -16.87 -5.01 23.92
C GLU A 29 -15.79 -5.50 22.97
N ALA A 30 -15.60 -4.82 21.83
CA ALA A 30 -14.51 -5.11 20.91
C ALA A 30 -13.14 -4.98 21.60
N LEU A 31 -12.94 -3.91 22.38
CA LEU A 31 -11.68 -3.67 23.09
C LEU A 31 -11.42 -4.75 24.16
N THR A 32 -12.45 -5.17 24.89
CA THR A 32 -12.35 -6.25 25.88
C THR A 32 -12.00 -7.59 25.22
N LEU A 33 -12.68 -7.92 24.12
CA LEU A 33 -12.38 -9.12 23.33
C LEU A 33 -10.94 -9.09 22.81
N LEU A 34 -10.55 -7.99 22.15
CA LEU A 34 -9.21 -7.84 21.55
C LEU A 34 -8.09 -7.92 22.58
N ASN A 35 -8.23 -7.31 23.76
CA ASN A 35 -7.24 -7.43 24.83
C ASN A 35 -7.08 -8.88 25.31
N GLY A 36 -8.17 -9.65 25.31
CA GLY A 36 -8.13 -11.09 25.56
C GLY A 36 -7.38 -11.86 24.48
N LEU A 37 -7.62 -11.54 23.21
CA LEU A 37 -6.96 -12.16 22.06
C LEU A 37 -5.46 -11.86 22.01
N VAL A 38 -5.04 -10.62 22.32
CA VAL A 38 -3.62 -10.26 22.43
C VAL A 38 -2.89 -11.16 23.43
N LYS A 39 -3.48 -11.42 24.60
CA LYS A 39 -2.88 -12.33 25.59
C LYS A 39 -2.76 -13.76 25.06
N ALA A 40 -3.77 -14.25 24.34
CA ALA A 40 -3.75 -15.59 23.76
C ALA A 40 -2.66 -15.73 22.68
N VAL A 41 -2.52 -14.70 21.84
CA VAL A 41 -1.50 -14.60 20.79
C VAL A 41 -0.10 -14.53 21.37
N GLU A 42 0.15 -13.68 22.37
CA GLU A 42 1.46 -13.59 23.03
C GLU A 42 1.84 -14.89 23.72
N SER A 43 0.87 -15.59 24.31
CA SER A 43 1.09 -16.91 24.91
C SER A 43 1.48 -17.95 23.87
N GLU A 44 0.86 -17.93 22.68
CA GLU A 44 1.22 -18.83 21.58
C GLU A 44 2.62 -18.52 21.05
N ALA A 45 2.89 -17.25 20.74
CA ALA A 45 4.20 -16.79 20.28
C ALA A 45 5.32 -17.22 21.22
N LYS A 46 5.11 -17.06 22.54
CA LYS A 46 6.08 -17.51 23.55
C LYS A 46 6.29 -19.03 23.55
N SER A 47 5.25 -19.81 23.30
CA SER A 47 5.33 -21.29 23.30
C SER A 47 5.90 -21.87 22.00
N THR A 48 5.69 -21.19 20.88
CA THR A 48 6.07 -21.69 19.54
C THR A 48 7.36 -21.06 19.01
N GLY A 49 7.78 -19.92 19.57
CA GLY A 49 8.89 -19.10 19.06
C GLY A 49 8.50 -18.29 17.81
N HIS A 50 7.25 -18.35 17.36
CA HIS A 50 6.77 -17.55 16.25
C HIS A 50 6.49 -16.10 16.68
N GLY A 51 6.57 -15.17 15.73
CA GLY A 51 6.25 -13.77 15.98
C GLY A 51 4.75 -13.52 16.12
N VAL A 52 4.38 -12.43 16.81
CA VAL A 52 2.98 -12.07 17.03
C VAL A 52 2.35 -11.45 15.77
N PRO A 53 1.14 -11.87 15.36
CA PRO A 53 0.39 -11.24 14.29
C PRO A 53 -0.03 -9.80 14.66
N PRO A 54 0.12 -8.84 13.74
CA PRO A 54 -0.15 -7.41 14.00
C PRO A 54 -1.65 -7.08 14.09
N PHE A 55 -2.54 -7.90 13.53
CA PHE A 55 -3.96 -7.57 13.34
C PHE A 55 -4.64 -7.12 14.64
N TYR A 56 -4.49 -7.86 15.74
CA TYR A 56 -5.19 -7.57 17.00
C TYR A 56 -4.70 -6.27 17.65
N TYR A 57 -3.38 -6.03 17.65
CA TYR A 57 -2.78 -4.79 18.12
C TYR A 57 -3.26 -3.60 17.28
N GLU A 58 -3.28 -3.76 15.96
CA GLU A 58 -3.76 -2.73 15.04
C GLU A 58 -5.24 -2.38 15.31
N GLN A 59 -6.11 -3.38 15.51
CA GLN A 59 -7.52 -3.12 15.80
C GLN A 59 -7.71 -2.35 17.12
N ILE A 60 -6.95 -2.69 18.16
CA ILE A 60 -6.96 -1.95 19.43
C ILE A 60 -6.50 -0.50 19.23
N ALA A 61 -5.39 -0.30 18.51
CA ALA A 61 -4.87 1.03 18.20
C ALA A 61 -5.90 1.89 17.43
N ILE A 62 -6.65 1.31 16.48
CA ILE A 62 -7.75 1.98 15.77
C ILE A 62 -8.86 2.40 16.75
N ILE A 63 -9.24 1.53 17.68
CA ILE A 63 -10.30 1.85 18.66
C ILE A 63 -9.87 3.00 19.58
N TYR A 64 -8.65 2.96 20.13
CA TYR A 64 -8.13 4.05 20.95
C TYR A 64 -8.08 5.37 20.18
N ARG A 65 -7.62 5.36 18.93
CA ARG A 65 -7.63 6.56 18.07
C ARG A 65 -9.02 7.14 17.87
N LYS A 66 -10.03 6.30 17.64
CA LYS A 66 -11.44 6.74 17.50
C LYS A 66 -11.96 7.41 18.78
N ARG A 67 -11.50 6.98 19.94
CA ARG A 67 -11.87 7.54 21.25
C ARG A 67 -11.08 8.80 21.63
N GLY A 68 -10.08 9.19 20.84
CA GLY A 68 -9.14 10.25 21.20
C GLY A 68 -8.12 9.85 22.28
N ASP A 69 -8.06 8.57 22.66
CA ASP A 69 -7.14 8.07 23.67
C ASP A 69 -5.74 7.83 23.07
N LEU A 70 -4.93 8.89 23.04
CA LEU A 70 -3.53 8.84 22.60
C LEU A 70 -2.66 7.96 23.49
N ALA A 71 -2.91 7.95 24.81
CA ALA A 71 -2.11 7.18 25.75
C ALA A 71 -2.33 5.67 25.55
N GLY A 72 -3.60 5.24 25.42
CA GLY A 72 -3.96 3.85 25.14
C GLY A 72 -3.41 3.37 23.80
N GLU A 73 -3.48 4.20 22.76
CA GLU A 73 -2.89 3.86 21.46
C GLU A 73 -1.37 3.73 21.53
N LEU A 74 -0.68 4.66 22.19
CA LEU A 74 0.77 4.59 22.36
C LEU A 74 1.18 3.31 23.09
N ALA A 75 0.50 2.99 24.20
CA ALA A 75 0.80 1.83 25.02
C ALA A 75 0.67 0.50 24.26
N ILE A 76 -0.38 0.34 23.44
CA ILE A 76 -0.54 -0.91 22.67
C ILE A 76 0.48 -1.02 21.53
N LEU A 77 0.85 0.10 20.90
CA LEU A 77 1.86 0.12 19.84
C LEU A 77 3.26 -0.20 20.38
N GLN A 78 3.63 0.40 21.52
CA GLN A 78 4.89 0.07 22.21
C GLN A 78 4.92 -1.38 22.67
N ARG A 79 3.78 -1.92 23.15
CA ARG A 79 3.68 -3.33 23.51
C ARG A 79 3.95 -4.23 22.30
N TYR A 80 3.39 -3.92 21.13
CA TYR A 80 3.68 -4.67 19.90
C TYR A 80 5.16 -4.58 19.50
N ASP A 81 5.73 -3.38 19.53
CA ASP A 81 7.14 -3.11 19.18
C ASP A 81 8.14 -3.90 20.05
N SER A 82 7.75 -4.19 21.30
CA SER A 82 8.54 -5.02 22.22
C SER A 82 8.45 -6.54 21.96
N GLN A 83 7.60 -7.00 21.03
CA GLN A 83 7.41 -8.42 20.74
C GLN A 83 8.13 -8.81 19.43
N PRO A 84 8.59 -10.06 19.28
CA PRO A 84 9.02 -10.58 17.98
C PRO A 84 7.84 -10.50 17.00
N ALA A 85 8.00 -9.78 15.89
CA ALA A 85 6.94 -9.62 14.91
C ALA A 85 6.85 -10.80 13.95
N ALA A 86 5.64 -11.21 13.58
CA ALA A 86 5.44 -12.16 12.48
C ALA A 86 5.95 -11.57 11.15
N PRO A 87 6.51 -12.39 10.24
CA PRO A 87 6.99 -11.91 8.94
C PRO A 87 5.84 -11.33 8.10
N GLY A 88 6.14 -10.30 7.32
CA GLY A 88 5.19 -9.62 6.43
C GLY A 88 5.17 -8.10 6.61
N SER A 89 4.32 -7.42 5.83
CA SER A 89 4.24 -5.95 5.77
C SER A 89 3.58 -5.28 6.98
N GLY A 90 3.09 -6.05 7.95
CA GLY A 90 2.38 -5.50 9.10
C GLY A 90 3.27 -4.82 10.14
N ALA A 91 4.51 -5.29 10.32
CA ALA A 91 5.45 -4.67 11.26
C ALA A 91 5.88 -3.25 10.84
N PRO A 92 6.28 -2.99 9.56
CA PRO A 92 6.53 -1.64 9.08
C PRO A 92 5.34 -0.68 9.29
N LYS A 93 4.11 -1.14 9.04
CA LYS A 93 2.89 -0.35 9.23
C LYS A 93 2.68 0.04 10.70
N MET A 94 2.92 -0.88 11.63
CA MET A 94 2.81 -0.64 13.06
C MET A 94 3.89 0.36 13.54
N ALA A 95 5.13 0.22 13.06
CA ALA A 95 6.22 1.15 13.36
C ALA A 95 5.93 2.57 12.85
N ALA A 96 5.44 2.72 11.62
CA ALA A 96 5.01 4.01 11.07
C ALA A 96 3.91 4.65 11.92
N ARG A 97 2.97 3.84 12.42
CA ARG A 97 1.91 4.33 13.31
C ARG A 97 2.44 4.75 14.68
N LEU A 98 3.38 4.00 15.26
CA LEU A 98 4.03 4.34 16.52
C LEU A 98 4.77 5.69 16.42
N ARG A 99 5.54 5.90 15.34
CA ARG A 99 6.18 7.21 15.06
C ARG A 99 5.17 8.35 15.07
N LYS A 100 4.08 8.20 14.34
CA LYS A 100 3.02 9.21 14.27
C LYS A 100 2.36 9.49 15.63
N VAL A 101 2.08 8.46 16.42
CA VAL A 101 1.47 8.65 17.75
C VAL A 101 2.44 9.34 18.70
N ASN A 102 3.74 9.01 18.66
CA ASN A 102 4.77 9.73 19.41
C ASN A 102 4.81 11.22 19.06
N GLU A 103 4.74 11.57 17.78
CA GLU A 103 4.66 12.97 17.33
C GLU A 103 3.41 13.68 17.87
N MET A 104 2.25 13.00 17.88
CA MET A 104 1.01 13.56 18.42
C MET A 104 1.08 13.78 19.93
N VAL A 105 1.68 12.85 20.68
CA VAL A 105 1.86 12.96 22.14
C VAL A 105 2.84 14.09 22.47
N ALA A 106 3.96 14.19 21.75
CA ALA A 106 4.90 15.29 21.90
C ALA A 106 4.23 16.65 21.61
N ALA A 107 3.49 16.74 20.51
CA ALA A 107 2.78 17.97 20.14
C ALA A 107 1.69 18.37 21.14
N ALA A 108 1.00 17.39 21.74
CA ALA A 108 0.01 17.64 22.81
C ALA A 108 0.68 18.17 24.08
N LYS A 109 1.80 17.56 24.50
CA LYS A 109 2.59 18.02 25.64
C LYS A 109 3.11 19.45 25.44
N GLU A 110 3.55 19.78 24.23
CA GLU A 110 3.97 21.15 23.88
C GLU A 110 2.79 22.13 23.86
N ALA A 111 1.60 21.68 23.47
CA ALA A 111 0.40 22.53 23.45
C ALA A 111 -0.12 22.87 24.85
N ASP A 112 0.08 21.97 25.83
CA ASP A 112 -0.30 22.17 27.23
C ASP A 112 0.70 23.04 28.01
N ALA A 113 1.91 23.27 27.46
CA ALA A 113 2.90 24.15 28.08
C ALA A 113 2.48 25.64 27.98
N PRO A 114 2.88 26.50 28.94
CA PRO A 114 2.66 27.94 28.83
C PRO A 114 3.18 28.48 27.49
N PRO A 115 2.43 29.38 26.82
CA PRO A 115 2.79 29.84 25.47
C PRO A 115 4.09 30.64 25.53
N ALA A 116 5.21 30.05 25.12
CA ALA A 116 6.49 30.74 25.05
C ALA A 116 6.77 31.30 23.65
N CYS A 117 7.44 32.45 23.58
CA CYS A 117 7.92 33.00 22.34
C CYS A 117 8.94 32.05 21.70
N PRO A 118 8.76 31.61 20.44
CA PRO A 118 9.69 30.70 19.78
C PRO A 118 11.04 31.34 19.42
N GLY A 119 11.15 32.67 19.48
CA GLY A 119 12.40 33.39 19.21
C GLY A 119 13.29 33.60 20.44
N CYS A 120 12.71 33.95 21.60
CA CYS A 120 13.49 34.27 22.81
C CYS A 120 13.09 33.47 24.06
N GLY A 121 12.04 32.63 24.00
CA GLY A 121 11.61 31.80 25.11
C GLY A 121 10.78 32.50 26.19
N VAL A 122 10.52 33.81 26.10
CA VAL A 122 9.68 34.51 27.09
C VAL A 122 8.26 33.93 27.09
N VAL A 123 7.71 33.70 28.29
CA VAL A 123 6.32 33.29 28.45
C VAL A 123 5.40 34.46 28.10
N LEU A 124 4.49 34.24 27.15
CA LEU A 124 3.50 35.20 26.71
C LEU A 124 2.33 35.21 27.70
N PRO A 125 1.74 36.39 27.98
CA PRO A 125 0.60 36.50 28.89
C PRO A 125 -0.63 35.75 28.37
N GLU A 126 -0.85 35.78 27.06
CA GLU A 126 -1.92 35.03 26.39
C GLU A 126 -1.41 34.40 25.09
N LYS A 127 -1.96 33.24 24.74
CA LYS A 127 -1.65 32.56 23.48
C LYS A 127 -2.35 33.31 22.33
N PRO A 128 -1.63 33.80 21.32
CA PRO A 128 -2.26 34.48 20.20
C PRO A 128 -3.15 33.52 19.40
N ALA A 129 -4.24 34.04 18.83
CA ALA A 129 -5.19 33.22 18.06
C ALA A 129 -4.72 32.93 16.62
N LYS A 130 -3.98 33.85 16.00
CA LYS A 130 -3.48 33.72 14.60
C LYS A 130 -2.03 34.15 14.46
N SER A 131 -1.72 35.35 14.94
CA SER A 131 -0.38 35.95 14.91
C SER A 131 -0.27 37.03 15.99
N ALA A 132 0.95 37.32 16.41
CA ALA A 132 1.29 38.42 17.30
C ALA A 132 2.75 38.83 17.10
N THR A 133 3.16 39.90 17.77
CA THR A 133 4.57 40.28 17.90
C THR A 133 5.00 40.02 19.33
N CYS A 134 6.18 39.44 19.53
CA CYS A 134 6.71 39.23 20.87
C CYS A 134 6.96 40.60 21.55
N PRO A 135 6.47 40.83 22.79
CA PRO A 135 6.70 42.09 23.49
C PRO A 135 8.17 42.31 23.86
N GLU A 136 8.93 41.24 24.15
CA GLU A 136 10.34 41.35 24.53
C GLU A 136 11.30 41.47 23.33
N CYS A 137 11.27 40.53 22.38
CA CYS A 137 12.24 40.49 21.29
C CYS A 137 11.72 41.06 19.96
N GLY A 138 10.46 41.46 19.88
CA GLY A 138 9.88 42.04 18.66
C GLY A 138 9.68 41.06 17.49
N VAL A 139 9.98 39.76 17.65
CA VAL A 139 9.80 38.78 16.56
C VAL A 139 8.33 38.56 16.23
N GLY A 140 8.02 38.41 14.94
CA GLY A 140 6.70 38.00 14.48
C GLY A 140 6.42 36.52 14.82
N ILE A 141 5.32 36.28 15.52
CA ILE A 141 4.83 34.96 15.95
C ILE A 141 3.59 34.62 15.14
N VAL A 142 3.51 33.39 14.64
CA VAL A 142 2.31 32.85 13.98
C VAL A 142 1.92 31.52 14.58
N VAL A 143 0.62 31.25 14.58
CA VAL A 143 0.07 29.97 15.03
C VAL A 143 -0.08 29.04 13.84
N ARG A 144 0.45 27.82 13.93
CA ARG A 144 0.23 26.75 12.95
C ARG A 144 -0.14 25.45 13.65
N LYS A 145 -0.75 24.53 12.91
CA LYS A 145 -1.08 23.20 13.43
C LYS A 145 0.05 22.23 13.10
N ARG A 146 0.56 21.53 14.11
CA ARG A 146 1.47 20.39 13.96
C ARG A 146 0.85 19.20 14.67
N ALA A 147 0.72 18.07 13.97
CA ALA A 147 0.06 16.86 14.49
C ALA A 147 -1.35 17.10 15.09
N GLY A 148 -2.08 18.08 14.55
CA GLY A 148 -3.43 18.46 15.02
C GLY A 148 -3.46 19.51 16.15
N GLN A 149 -2.31 19.84 16.74
CA GLN A 149 -2.19 20.77 17.87
C GLN A 149 -1.70 22.15 17.43
N ALA A 150 -2.23 23.22 18.03
CA ALA A 150 -1.83 24.58 17.73
C ALA A 150 -0.52 24.94 18.44
N GLN A 151 0.51 25.25 17.66
CA GLN A 151 1.85 25.61 18.14
C GLN A 151 2.27 26.99 17.61
N LEU A 152 3.18 27.64 18.35
CA LEU A 152 3.72 28.96 18.02
C LEU A 152 5.02 28.80 17.24
N PHE A 153 5.15 29.56 16.15
CA PHE A 153 6.33 29.57 15.29
C PHE A 153 6.75 31.00 15.00
N THR A 154 8.04 31.22 14.76
CA THR A 154 8.48 32.43 14.06
C THR A 154 8.01 32.39 12.60
N LEU A 155 8.04 33.53 11.91
CA LEU A 155 7.73 33.56 10.47
C LEU A 155 8.65 32.65 9.63
N GLU A 156 9.92 32.59 10.00
CA GLU A 156 10.93 31.74 9.36
C GLU A 156 10.63 30.25 9.60
N GLN A 157 10.45 29.84 10.87
CA GLN A 157 10.08 28.47 11.21
C GLN A 157 8.76 28.03 10.54
N ALA A 158 7.79 28.94 10.41
CA ALA A 158 6.54 28.65 9.72
C ALA A 158 6.73 28.48 8.21
N ALA A 159 7.69 29.16 7.60
CA ALA A 159 8.05 28.97 6.19
C ALA A 159 8.77 27.63 5.99
N GLU A 160 9.73 27.29 6.86
CA GLU A 160 10.43 26.00 6.86
C GLU A 160 9.45 24.83 7.04
N LEU A 161 8.52 24.93 7.99
CA LEU A 161 7.49 23.92 8.22
C LEU A 161 6.63 23.72 6.96
N LYS A 162 6.25 24.80 6.28
CA LYS A 162 5.46 24.72 5.03
C LYS A 162 6.22 23.97 3.93
N VAL A 163 7.53 24.20 3.81
CA VAL A 163 8.40 23.49 2.85
C VAL A 163 8.51 22.01 3.23
N SER A 164 8.78 21.72 4.51
CA SER A 164 8.86 20.36 5.03
C SER A 164 7.55 19.58 4.83
N ASP A 165 6.41 20.19 5.15
CA ASP A 165 5.08 19.58 4.94
C ASP A 165 4.77 19.36 3.45
N ALA A 166 5.24 20.24 2.56
CA ALA A 166 5.10 20.03 1.13
C ALA A 166 5.95 18.85 0.65
N ALA A 167 7.21 18.77 1.09
CA ALA A 167 8.12 17.67 0.78
C ALA A 167 7.58 16.32 1.31
N ALA A 168 7.11 16.28 2.56
CA ALA A 168 6.53 15.09 3.16
C ALA A 168 5.26 14.63 2.42
N ARG A 169 4.39 15.57 2.01
CA ARG A 169 3.21 15.25 1.19
C ARG A 169 3.61 14.67 -0.17
N GLU A 170 4.62 15.23 -0.81
CA GLU A 170 5.09 14.74 -2.09
C GLU A 170 5.71 13.34 -1.97
N ARG A 171 6.57 13.12 -0.97
CA ARG A 171 7.11 11.80 -0.65
C ARG A 171 6.00 10.78 -0.42
N ASN A 172 4.99 11.11 0.38
CA ASN A 172 3.88 10.20 0.67
C ASN A 172 3.07 9.84 -0.58
N LYS A 173 2.88 10.75 -1.54
CA LYS A 173 2.22 10.41 -2.81
C LYS A 173 3.03 9.37 -3.58
N VAL A 174 4.33 9.58 -3.72
CA VAL A 174 5.20 8.66 -4.47
C VAL A 174 5.33 7.31 -3.76
N LEU A 175 5.40 7.32 -2.43
CA LEU A 175 5.40 6.10 -1.63
C LEU A 175 4.10 5.28 -1.81
N LEU A 176 2.95 5.93 -1.93
CA LEU A 176 1.70 5.23 -2.25
C LEU A 176 1.75 4.57 -3.63
N LEU A 177 2.40 5.20 -4.62
CA LEU A 177 2.61 4.59 -5.94
C LEU A 177 3.55 3.38 -5.86
N ALA A 178 4.65 3.49 -5.12
CA ALA A 178 5.57 2.37 -4.87
C ALA A 178 4.85 1.20 -4.17
N GLY A 179 3.94 1.50 -3.23
CA GLY A 179 3.09 0.51 -2.58
C GLY A 179 2.20 -0.28 -3.53
N ARG A 180 1.67 0.34 -4.60
CA ARG A 180 0.83 -0.34 -5.59
C ARG A 180 1.59 -1.39 -6.40
N ILE A 181 2.90 -1.22 -6.55
CA ILE A 181 3.78 -2.15 -7.26
C ILE A 181 4.55 -3.09 -6.31
N GLY A 182 4.22 -3.07 -5.01
CA GLY A 182 4.69 -4.05 -4.03
C GLY A 182 5.85 -3.62 -3.14
N PHE A 183 6.26 -2.34 -3.17
CA PHE A 183 7.34 -1.84 -2.31
C PHE A 183 6.81 -1.06 -1.11
N ASP A 184 7.41 -1.28 0.05
CA ASP A 184 7.12 -0.54 1.27
C ASP A 184 8.08 0.65 1.45
N GLU A 185 7.92 1.35 2.57
CA GLU A 185 8.75 2.51 2.92
C GLU A 185 10.23 2.15 3.06
N ALA A 186 10.55 0.98 3.63
CA ALA A 186 11.92 0.56 3.81
C ALA A 186 12.62 0.28 2.47
N ALA A 187 11.93 -0.39 1.54
CA ALA A 187 12.44 -0.61 0.19
C ALA A 187 12.61 0.71 -0.58
N PHE A 188 11.70 1.67 -0.36
CA PHE A 188 11.79 3.01 -0.95
C PHE A 188 13.01 3.77 -0.46
N ASP A 189 13.23 3.80 0.86
CA ASP A 189 14.37 4.49 1.47
C ASP A 189 15.70 3.84 1.06
N ALA A 190 15.77 2.51 1.05
CA ALA A 190 16.95 1.79 0.59
C ALA A 190 17.29 2.10 -0.89
N GLN A 191 16.28 2.22 -1.75
CA GLN A 191 16.51 2.62 -3.14
C GLN A 191 16.97 4.07 -3.26
N ALA A 192 16.43 4.97 -2.44
CA ALA A 192 16.84 6.37 -2.41
C ALA A 192 18.30 6.52 -1.97
N ASP A 193 18.72 5.75 -0.97
CA ASP A 193 20.11 5.69 -0.50
C ASP A 193 21.04 5.16 -1.58
N GLU A 194 20.64 4.08 -2.28
CA GLU A 194 21.41 3.51 -3.39
C GLU A 194 21.64 4.52 -4.52
N LEU A 195 20.58 5.23 -4.95
CA LEU A 195 20.69 6.26 -5.99
C LEU A 195 21.51 7.46 -5.51
N THR A 196 21.33 7.89 -4.26
CA THR A 196 22.10 9.00 -3.67
C THR A 196 23.58 8.66 -3.63
N ALA A 197 23.93 7.45 -3.19
CA ALA A 197 25.31 6.96 -3.16
C ALA A 197 25.91 6.86 -4.58
N ARG A 198 25.10 6.45 -5.57
CA ARG A 198 25.54 6.31 -6.95
C ARG A 198 25.81 7.65 -7.65
N PHE A 199 25.00 8.66 -7.40
CA PHE A 199 25.05 9.94 -8.11
C PHE A 199 25.67 11.10 -7.30
N GLY A 200 25.92 10.91 -6.00
CA GLY A 200 26.53 11.91 -5.13
C GLY A 200 25.62 13.07 -4.75
N THR A 201 24.34 13.01 -5.13
CA THR A 201 23.31 14.01 -4.82
C THR A 201 22.05 13.31 -4.30
N PRO A 202 21.26 13.95 -3.42
CA PRO A 202 20.01 13.37 -2.94
C PRO A 202 19.11 12.91 -4.10
N ALA A 203 18.66 11.66 -4.05
CA ALA A 203 17.82 11.08 -5.09
C ALA A 203 16.48 11.83 -5.20
N LEU A 204 16.06 12.11 -6.44
CA LEU A 204 14.72 12.64 -6.68
C LEU A 204 13.69 11.54 -6.45
N LEU A 205 12.56 11.86 -5.82
CA LEU A 205 11.51 10.90 -5.51
C LEU A 205 11.02 10.14 -6.75
N GLY A 206 10.91 10.83 -7.88
CA GLY A 206 10.52 10.23 -9.15
C GLY A 206 11.51 9.19 -9.66
N ASP A 207 12.82 9.45 -9.52
CA ASP A 207 13.86 8.50 -9.89
C ASP A 207 13.85 7.25 -9.00
N VAL A 208 13.58 7.43 -7.70
CA VAL A 208 13.41 6.32 -6.75
C VAL A 208 12.25 5.43 -7.19
N TYR A 209 11.07 6.00 -7.44
CA TYR A 209 9.92 5.25 -7.94
C TYR A 209 10.22 4.56 -9.27
N TRP A 210 10.84 5.27 -10.21
CA TRP A 210 11.14 4.72 -11.53
C TRP A 210 12.09 3.52 -11.43
N ALA A 211 13.15 3.62 -10.61
CA ALA A 211 14.08 2.53 -10.35
C ALA A 211 13.37 1.31 -9.74
N LEU A 212 12.52 1.52 -8.74
CA LEU A 212 11.71 0.44 -8.14
C LEU A 212 10.77 -0.21 -9.17
N SER A 213 10.07 0.60 -9.97
CA SER A 213 9.16 0.08 -10.99
C SER A 213 9.87 -0.80 -12.02
N ASN A 214 11.06 -0.41 -12.47
CA ASN A 214 11.87 -1.21 -13.39
C ASN A 214 12.39 -2.48 -12.73
N ARG A 215 12.79 -2.43 -11.46
CA ARG A 215 13.15 -3.62 -10.68
C ARG A 215 11.99 -4.61 -10.64
N ARG A 216 10.77 -4.12 -10.40
CA ARG A 216 9.57 -4.96 -10.39
C ARG A 216 9.27 -5.58 -11.75
N VAL A 217 9.45 -4.83 -12.84
CA VAL A 217 9.34 -5.36 -14.22
C VAL A 217 10.32 -6.53 -14.42
N ILE A 218 11.57 -6.40 -13.97
CA ILE A 218 12.59 -7.45 -14.10
C ILE A 218 12.18 -8.70 -13.30
N GLU A 219 11.71 -8.53 -12.07
CA GLU A 219 11.24 -9.64 -11.22
C GLU A 219 10.08 -10.39 -11.89
N LEU A 220 9.03 -9.68 -12.28
CA LEU A 220 7.84 -10.28 -12.88
C LEU A 220 8.14 -10.94 -14.23
N SER A 221 9.08 -10.37 -14.99
CA SER A 221 9.53 -10.95 -16.26
C SER A 221 10.23 -12.31 -16.07
N LYS A 222 11.02 -12.47 -15.00
CA LYS A 222 11.67 -13.75 -14.67
C LYS A 222 10.64 -14.82 -14.30
N ASP A 223 9.57 -14.42 -13.63
CA ASP A 223 8.49 -15.31 -13.22
C ASP A 223 7.44 -15.55 -14.31
N ASN A 224 7.60 -14.91 -15.48
CA ASN A 224 6.63 -14.89 -16.57
C ASN A 224 5.22 -14.44 -16.12
N ASP A 225 5.15 -13.56 -15.11
CA ASP A 225 3.90 -13.02 -14.59
C ASP A 225 3.42 -11.85 -15.45
N THR A 226 2.79 -12.19 -16.57
CA THR A 226 2.26 -11.24 -17.56
C THR A 226 1.13 -10.37 -17.00
N PHE A 227 0.36 -10.86 -16.03
CA PHE A 227 -0.67 -10.07 -15.37
C PHE A 227 -0.05 -9.01 -14.44
N GLY A 228 0.94 -9.41 -13.65
CA GLY A 228 1.74 -8.49 -12.85
C GLY A 228 2.41 -7.43 -13.71
N LEU A 229 3.02 -7.82 -14.84
CA LEU A 229 3.67 -6.89 -15.78
C LEU A 229 2.68 -5.85 -16.30
N SER A 230 1.49 -6.27 -16.73
CA SER A 230 0.43 -5.35 -17.16
C SER A 230 0.11 -4.31 -16.08
N SER A 231 0.01 -4.75 -14.83
CA SER A 231 -0.28 -3.89 -13.69
C SER A 231 0.82 -2.86 -13.43
N VAL A 232 2.10 -3.26 -13.52
CA VAL A 232 3.23 -2.34 -13.33
C VAL A 232 3.35 -1.34 -14.48
N TYR A 233 3.21 -1.79 -15.73
CA TYR A 233 3.23 -0.90 -16.89
C TYR A 233 2.09 0.11 -16.88
N TYR A 234 0.93 -0.25 -16.31
CA TYR A 234 -0.15 0.70 -16.09
C TYR A 234 0.23 1.82 -15.11
N GLU A 235 0.86 1.48 -13.97
CA GLU A 235 1.34 2.48 -13.02
C GLU A 235 2.47 3.34 -13.61
N GLN A 236 3.40 2.74 -14.37
CA GLN A 236 4.45 3.49 -15.08
C GLN A 236 3.87 4.49 -16.09
N ALA A 237 2.87 4.10 -16.89
CA ALA A 237 2.23 5.00 -17.84
C ALA A 237 1.52 6.18 -17.13
N GLN A 238 0.85 5.91 -16.01
CA GLN A 238 0.21 6.96 -15.20
C GLN A 238 1.25 7.93 -14.63
N PHE A 239 2.34 7.39 -14.10
CA PHE A 239 3.43 8.18 -13.52
C PHE A 239 4.08 9.08 -14.58
N LEU A 240 4.45 8.53 -15.73
CA LEU A 240 5.04 9.30 -16.84
C LEU A 240 4.11 10.43 -17.30
N HIS A 241 2.82 10.14 -17.49
CA HIS A 241 1.87 11.17 -17.88
C HIS A 241 1.75 12.28 -16.81
N ALA A 242 1.69 11.92 -15.53
CA ALA A 242 1.61 12.90 -14.45
C ALA A 242 2.85 13.82 -14.39
N GLU A 243 4.01 13.33 -14.79
CA GLU A 243 5.24 14.13 -14.94
C GLU A 243 5.31 14.93 -16.26
N GLY A 244 4.28 14.83 -17.13
CA GLY A 244 4.31 15.45 -18.45
C GLY A 244 5.26 14.78 -19.45
N ARG A 245 5.66 13.53 -19.18
CA ARG A 245 6.54 12.72 -20.02
C ARG A 245 5.74 11.81 -20.95
N ASP A 246 6.40 11.30 -21.99
CA ASP A 246 5.79 10.33 -22.91
C ASP A 246 5.45 9.03 -22.17
N TRP A 247 4.20 8.61 -22.25
CA TRP A 247 3.63 7.44 -21.57
C TRP A 247 3.29 6.30 -22.54
N VAL A 248 3.37 6.54 -23.85
CA VAL A 248 2.82 5.67 -24.89
C VAL A 248 3.50 4.30 -24.88
N GLN A 249 4.82 4.25 -24.73
CA GLN A 249 5.55 2.99 -24.67
C GLN A 249 5.11 2.13 -23.48
N ALA A 250 5.01 2.70 -22.28
CA ALA A 250 4.56 1.98 -21.10
C ALA A 250 3.11 1.47 -21.26
N ALA A 251 2.21 2.28 -21.83
CA ALA A 251 0.85 1.84 -22.11
C ALA A 251 0.79 0.75 -23.19
N THR A 252 1.68 0.77 -24.18
CA THR A 252 1.79 -0.30 -25.18
C THR A 252 2.26 -1.62 -24.55
N LEU A 253 3.29 -1.55 -23.69
CA LEU A 253 3.80 -2.72 -22.95
C LEU A 253 2.74 -3.31 -22.01
N ARG A 254 1.88 -2.46 -21.42
CA ARG A 254 0.70 -2.91 -20.67
C ARG A 254 -0.24 -3.73 -21.55
N VAL A 255 -0.57 -3.25 -22.75
CA VAL A 255 -1.49 -3.93 -23.67
C VAL A 255 -0.90 -5.28 -24.09
N GLN A 256 0.38 -5.31 -24.45
CA GLN A 256 1.08 -6.56 -24.80
C GLN A 256 1.10 -7.57 -23.65
N SER A 257 1.44 -7.13 -22.44
CA SER A 257 1.44 -7.98 -21.25
C SER A 257 0.03 -8.49 -20.92
N THR A 258 -1.00 -7.65 -21.11
CA THR A 258 -2.40 -8.07 -20.97
C THR A 258 -2.75 -9.13 -22.00
N LEU A 259 -2.43 -8.91 -23.28
CA LEU A 259 -2.69 -9.87 -24.34
C LEU A 259 -2.02 -11.22 -24.05
N ALA A 260 -0.76 -11.22 -23.60
CA ALA A 260 -0.06 -12.45 -23.22
C ALA A 260 -0.77 -13.20 -22.08
N SER A 261 -1.27 -12.48 -21.07
CA SER A 261 -2.04 -13.07 -19.96
C SER A 261 -3.38 -13.68 -20.40
N LEU A 262 -3.88 -13.26 -21.56
CA LEU A 262 -5.14 -13.71 -22.13
C LEU A 262 -4.98 -14.82 -23.17
N SER A 263 -3.77 -15.32 -23.44
CA SER A 263 -3.45 -16.32 -24.48
C SER A 263 -4.37 -17.55 -24.55
N ARG A 264 -5.04 -17.91 -23.45
CA ARG A 264 -6.00 -19.02 -23.37
C ARG A 264 -7.44 -18.68 -23.81
N TYR A 265 -7.71 -17.44 -24.22
CA TYR A 265 -9.05 -16.96 -24.58
C TYR A 265 -9.11 -16.70 -26.09
N PRO A 266 -9.87 -17.50 -26.86
CA PRO A 266 -9.87 -17.38 -28.32
C PRO A 266 -10.57 -16.11 -28.82
N GLU A 267 -11.51 -15.58 -28.03
CA GLU A 267 -12.33 -14.44 -28.38
C GLU A 267 -12.12 -13.30 -27.38
N LEU A 268 -11.65 -12.17 -27.89
CA LEU A 268 -11.38 -10.96 -27.12
C LEU A 268 -12.33 -9.83 -27.50
N VAL A 269 -12.58 -8.95 -26.54
CA VAL A 269 -13.24 -7.65 -26.73
C VAL A 269 -12.40 -6.57 -26.05
N PHE A 270 -12.60 -5.30 -26.41
CA PHE A 270 -11.89 -4.21 -25.73
C PHE A 270 -12.74 -3.58 -24.64
N MET A 271 -12.16 -3.51 -23.43
CA MET A 271 -12.63 -2.59 -22.41
C MET A 271 -12.16 -1.19 -22.78
N ARG A 272 -13.10 -0.26 -22.97
CA ARG A 272 -12.84 1.08 -23.53
C ARG A 272 -13.28 2.16 -22.54
N CYS A 273 -12.54 3.28 -22.46
CA CYS A 273 -13.07 4.47 -21.78
C CYS A 273 -14.27 5.05 -22.54
N PRO A 274 -15.21 5.73 -21.86
CA PRO A 274 -16.38 6.36 -22.50
C PRO A 274 -16.03 7.61 -23.33
N CYS A 275 -14.74 7.85 -23.54
CA CYS A 275 -14.18 8.99 -24.26
C CYS A 275 -14.36 8.80 -25.80
N PRO A 276 -14.71 9.84 -26.58
CA PRO A 276 -15.00 9.70 -28.01
C PRO A 276 -13.91 9.00 -28.83
N PRO A 277 -12.60 9.29 -28.66
CA PRO A 277 -11.54 8.61 -29.42
C PRO A 277 -11.54 7.09 -29.20
N CYS A 278 -11.68 6.62 -27.96
CA CYS A 278 -11.69 5.18 -27.69
C CYS A 278 -13.00 4.50 -28.10
N GLN A 279 -14.09 5.25 -28.26
CA GLN A 279 -15.36 4.70 -28.75
C GLN A 279 -15.35 4.45 -30.26
N THR A 280 -14.37 4.99 -31.01
CA THR A 280 -14.21 4.71 -32.45
C THR A 280 -13.77 3.26 -32.73
N LEU A 281 -13.14 2.60 -31.76
CA LEU A 281 -12.73 1.21 -31.88
C LEU A 281 -13.97 0.31 -32.05
N PRO A 282 -14.10 -0.49 -33.13
CA PRO A 282 -15.30 -1.26 -33.41
C PRO A 282 -15.69 -2.20 -32.25
N ALA A 283 -16.98 -2.19 -31.90
CA ALA A 283 -17.57 -3.07 -30.90
C ALA A 283 -17.82 -4.47 -31.50
N ARG A 284 -16.74 -5.21 -31.72
CA ARG A 284 -16.74 -6.58 -32.24
C ARG A 284 -15.83 -7.48 -31.41
N THR A 285 -15.83 -8.77 -31.74
CA THR A 285 -14.85 -9.72 -31.23
C THR A 285 -13.56 -9.66 -32.06
N TYR A 286 -12.43 -9.88 -31.40
CA TYR A 286 -11.10 -9.91 -31.97
C TYR A 286 -10.42 -11.24 -31.62
N THR A 287 -9.58 -11.75 -32.51
CA THR A 287 -8.62 -12.82 -32.19
C THR A 287 -7.35 -12.25 -31.58
N HIS A 288 -6.51 -13.11 -31.00
CA HIS A 288 -5.18 -12.72 -30.52
C HIS A 288 -4.33 -12.10 -31.63
N ASP A 289 -4.22 -12.78 -32.78
CA ASP A 289 -3.42 -12.33 -33.92
C ASP A 289 -3.90 -10.98 -34.47
N GLU A 290 -5.21 -10.74 -34.50
CA GLU A 290 -5.75 -9.43 -34.91
C GLU A 290 -5.32 -8.30 -33.97
N VAL A 291 -5.35 -8.55 -32.65
CA VAL A 291 -4.92 -7.57 -31.64
C VAL A 291 -3.42 -7.32 -31.72
N GLU A 292 -2.61 -8.37 -31.85
CA GLU A 292 -1.16 -8.26 -31.95
C GLU A 292 -0.71 -7.55 -33.23
N ALA A 293 -1.35 -7.84 -34.37
CA ALA A 293 -1.00 -7.23 -35.65
C ALA A 293 -1.39 -5.76 -35.75
N SER A 294 -2.53 -5.37 -35.16
CA SER A 294 -3.05 -4.01 -35.30
C SER A 294 -2.75 -3.09 -34.13
N MET A 295 -2.49 -3.65 -32.93
CA MET A 295 -2.27 -2.94 -31.66
C MET A 295 -3.13 -1.66 -31.55
N PRO A 296 -4.47 -1.80 -31.59
CA PRO A 296 -5.37 -0.66 -31.78
C PRO A 296 -5.46 0.26 -30.55
N VAL A 297 -4.81 -0.12 -29.45
CA VAL A 297 -4.66 0.64 -28.21
C VAL A 297 -3.20 0.56 -27.76
N PRO A 298 -2.65 1.59 -27.09
CA PRO A 298 -3.34 2.78 -26.56
C PRO A 298 -3.76 3.80 -27.62
N HIS A 299 -4.90 4.47 -27.41
CA HIS A 299 -5.29 5.63 -28.22
C HIS A 299 -4.48 6.86 -27.77
N LEU A 300 -3.70 7.44 -28.67
CA LEU A 300 -2.86 8.62 -28.39
C LEU A 300 -3.70 9.84 -28.02
N ASP A 301 -4.82 10.04 -28.73
CA ASP A 301 -5.74 11.16 -28.52
C ASP A 301 -6.75 10.92 -27.39
N CYS A 302 -6.51 9.93 -26.53
CA CYS A 302 -7.41 9.64 -25.41
C CYS A 302 -7.64 10.89 -24.56
N GLN A 303 -8.90 11.31 -24.41
CA GLN A 303 -9.27 12.48 -23.57
C GLN A 303 -9.03 12.25 -22.07
N LYS A 304 -8.62 11.05 -21.68
CA LYS A 304 -8.19 10.69 -20.32
C LYS A 304 -6.88 9.91 -20.42
N PRO A 305 -5.74 10.56 -20.70
CA PRO A 305 -4.46 9.86 -20.75
C PRO A 305 -4.02 9.43 -19.33
N PRO A 306 -3.13 8.43 -19.21
CA PRO A 306 -2.78 7.49 -20.27
C PRO A 306 -3.99 6.64 -20.68
N CYS A 307 -4.05 6.21 -21.94
CA CYS A 307 -5.18 5.41 -22.41
C CYS A 307 -5.30 4.11 -21.58
N VAL A 308 -6.46 3.92 -20.95
CA VAL A 308 -6.69 2.76 -20.05
C VAL A 308 -7.29 1.54 -20.73
N CYS A 309 -7.53 1.63 -22.04
CA CYS A 309 -8.20 0.60 -22.81
C CYS A 309 -7.31 -0.63 -22.98
N VAL A 310 -7.88 -1.81 -22.82
CA VAL A 310 -7.16 -3.09 -22.89
C VAL A 310 -8.05 -4.19 -23.46
N PRO A 311 -7.48 -5.24 -24.07
CA PRO A 311 -8.24 -6.43 -24.40
C PRO A 311 -8.74 -7.12 -23.13
N SER A 312 -9.86 -7.82 -23.26
CA SER A 312 -10.52 -8.59 -22.22
C SER A 312 -11.20 -9.81 -22.84
N PRO A 313 -11.31 -10.93 -22.12
CA PRO A 313 -12.06 -12.08 -22.61
C PRO A 313 -13.52 -11.71 -22.90
N LYS A 314 -14.02 -12.18 -24.04
CA LYS A 314 -15.46 -12.13 -24.32
C LYS A 314 -16.19 -13.03 -23.32
N ARG A 315 -17.30 -12.51 -22.79
CA ARG A 315 -18.21 -13.28 -21.93
C ARG A 315 -19.39 -13.78 -22.76
N ASP A 316 -19.86 -14.98 -22.45
CA ASP A 316 -21.11 -15.50 -23.01
C ASP A 316 -22.34 -14.79 -22.41
N ALA A 317 -23.54 -15.17 -22.87
CA ALA A 317 -24.80 -14.56 -22.43
C ALA A 317 -25.06 -14.72 -20.92
N ASP A 318 -24.50 -15.76 -20.31
CA ASP A 318 -24.64 -16.06 -18.88
C ASP A 318 -23.47 -15.47 -18.05
N GLY A 319 -22.55 -14.76 -18.70
CA GLY A 319 -21.38 -14.14 -18.08
C GLY A 319 -20.17 -15.08 -17.91
N GLY A 320 -20.28 -16.31 -18.39
CA GLY A 320 -19.23 -17.33 -18.44
C GLY A 320 -18.11 -16.99 -19.42
N LEU A 321 -16.99 -17.69 -19.29
CA LEU A 321 -15.79 -17.50 -20.10
C LEU A 321 -15.45 -18.79 -20.84
N THR A 322 -15.25 -18.69 -22.15
CA THR A 322 -14.71 -19.79 -22.96
C THR A 322 -13.19 -19.80 -22.88
N ILE A 323 -12.61 -20.92 -22.46
CA ILE A 323 -11.16 -21.09 -22.34
C ILE A 323 -10.73 -22.25 -23.23
N THR A 324 -9.67 -22.04 -24.02
CA THR A 324 -9.01 -23.11 -24.76
C THR A 324 -7.88 -23.69 -23.94
N TYR A 325 -7.86 -25.03 -23.81
CA TYR A 325 -6.75 -25.77 -23.21
C TYR A 325 -6.15 -26.65 -24.31
N GLU A 326 -4.86 -26.47 -24.59
CA GLU A 326 -4.10 -27.51 -25.27
C GLU A 326 -3.78 -28.60 -24.26
N ILE A 327 -4.43 -29.74 -24.42
CA ILE A 327 -4.14 -30.93 -23.63
C ILE A 327 -3.10 -31.72 -24.42
N ASP A 328 -1.85 -31.72 -23.94
CA ASP A 328 -0.82 -32.62 -24.44
C ASP A 328 -1.13 -34.05 -23.99
N LEU A 329 -1.93 -34.74 -24.81
CA LEU A 329 -2.34 -36.12 -24.59
C LEU A 329 -1.14 -37.08 -24.58
N ASP A 330 -0.04 -36.74 -25.27
CA ASP A 330 1.17 -37.56 -25.32
C ASP A 330 1.96 -37.45 -24.01
N ALA A 331 2.09 -36.25 -23.44
CA ALA A 331 2.68 -36.06 -22.11
C ALA A 331 1.86 -36.70 -20.99
N ILE A 332 0.52 -36.69 -21.11
CA ILE A 332 -0.38 -37.39 -20.18
C ILE A 332 -0.21 -38.91 -20.32
N SER A 333 -0.14 -39.43 -21.55
CA SER A 333 0.04 -40.85 -21.84
C SER A 333 1.42 -41.35 -21.39
N ALA A 334 2.48 -40.56 -21.57
CA ALA A 334 3.83 -40.89 -21.10
C ALA A 334 3.95 -40.91 -19.56
N ARG A 335 3.20 -40.04 -18.86
CA ARG A 335 3.08 -40.08 -17.39
C ARG A 335 2.27 -41.28 -16.89
N ALA A 336 1.24 -41.69 -17.63
CA ALA A 336 0.45 -42.89 -17.31
C ALA A 336 1.29 -44.18 -17.48
N ALA A 337 2.12 -44.26 -18.52
CA ALA A 337 3.02 -45.39 -18.78
C ALA A 337 4.17 -45.52 -17.76
N LYS A 338 4.55 -44.42 -17.08
CA LYS A 338 5.63 -44.39 -16.08
C LYS A 338 5.19 -44.75 -14.65
N LYS A 339 3.91 -45.03 -14.38
CA LYS A 339 3.50 -45.60 -13.09
C LYS A 339 3.66 -47.13 -13.16
N PRO A 340 4.66 -47.75 -12.49
CA PRO A 340 4.63 -49.20 -12.33
C PRO A 340 3.36 -49.56 -11.56
N SER A 341 2.64 -50.58 -12.02
CA SER A 341 1.43 -51.07 -11.37
C SER A 341 1.71 -51.28 -9.87
N LEU A 342 0.93 -50.64 -8.99
CA LEU A 342 1.03 -50.81 -7.53
C LEU A 342 1.01 -52.30 -7.10
N PHE A 343 0.50 -53.18 -7.95
CA PHE A 343 0.46 -54.63 -7.76
C PHE A 343 1.83 -55.33 -7.67
N LYS A 344 2.93 -54.75 -8.20
CA LYS A 344 4.25 -55.39 -8.17
C LYS A 344 5.10 -55.06 -6.93
N ARG A 345 4.63 -54.14 -6.06
CA ARG A 345 5.34 -53.75 -4.82
C ARG A 345 4.83 -54.45 -3.55
N ILE A 346 3.74 -55.21 -3.63
CA ILE A 346 3.12 -55.86 -2.46
C ILE A 346 3.41 -57.37 -2.42
N PHE A 347 3.79 -57.99 -3.55
CA PHE A 347 4.00 -59.45 -3.66
C PHE A 347 5.32 -59.84 -4.34
N GLY A 348 6.37 -59.03 -4.17
CA GLY A 348 7.72 -59.30 -4.70
C GLY A 348 8.75 -59.36 -3.59
#